data_AF-F2L4N6-F1
#
_entry.id   AF-F2L4N6-F1
#
_cell.length_a   1.000
_cell.length_b   1.000
_cell.length_c   1.000
_cell.angle_alpha   90.00
_cell.angle_beta   90.00
_cell.angle_gamma   90.00
#
_symmetry.space_group_name_H-M   'P 1'
#
loop_
_entity.id
_entity.type
_entity.pdbx_description
1 polymer ?
#
loop_
_entity_poly.entity_id
_entity_poly.type
_entity_poly.pdbx_seq_one_letter_code
_entity_poly.pdbx_strand_id
1 'polypeptide(L)'
;MSKNVHLFADTSVLARIIYVVATTRVSNRPKPLVEIAMEQGLVIYIDKAVDRELPGALMNILRSVDRARHGWLHLDVESMFNIALTAYSDLAQSRHIRIVEDDGALARQRRALESRETRRVCWSEKVMNTLLSLGGYPRDDLEVLASLLYSYDLLATVPRRTATGITKGVLLFLTEDKKLAAFVEEELSCNDCVCGGLIKTMRYRELIQWIKSLATQSTNG
;
A
#
# COMPACT_ATOMS: atom_id res chain seq x y z
N MET A 1 10.07 -14.68 11.93
CA MET A 1 10.01 -14.10 10.57
C MET A 1 10.96 -12.92 10.47
N SER A 2 12.03 -12.97 9.67
CA SER A 2 13.02 -11.86 9.56
C SER A 2 13.05 -11.16 8.18
N LYS A 3 11.97 -11.25 7.42
CA LYS A 3 11.86 -10.51 6.16
C LYS A 3 10.87 -9.38 6.37
N ASN A 4 11.38 -8.14 6.42
CA ASN A 4 10.54 -6.96 6.28
C ASN A 4 9.71 -7.12 4.99
N VAL A 5 8.39 -7.09 5.15
CA VAL A 5 7.43 -7.16 4.05
C VAL A 5 7.01 -5.73 3.75
N HIS A 6 6.99 -5.37 2.48
CA HIS A 6 6.64 -4.04 2.03
C HIS A 6 5.51 -4.16 1.01
N LEU A 7 4.40 -3.46 1.26
CA LEU A 7 3.22 -3.43 0.40
C LEU A 7 2.90 -1.98 0.05
N PHE A 8 2.24 -1.75 -1.07
CA PHE A 8 1.60 -0.47 -1.35
C PHE A 8 0.08 -0.63 -1.25
N ALA A 9 -0.64 0.37 -0.77
CA ALA A 9 -2.09 0.32 -0.62
C ALA A 9 -2.79 1.52 -1.25
N ASP A 10 -3.89 1.25 -1.94
CA ASP A 10 -4.85 2.29 -2.32
C ASP A 10 -5.68 2.78 -1.13
N THR A 11 -6.42 3.87 -1.34
CA THR A 11 -7.30 4.49 -0.32
C THR A 11 -8.32 3.50 0.22
N SER A 12 -8.91 2.66 -0.64
CA SER A 12 -10.01 1.78 -0.26
C SER A 12 -9.57 0.65 0.67
N VAL A 13 -8.40 0.05 0.41
CA VAL A 13 -7.82 -1.00 1.22
C VAL A 13 -7.23 -0.42 2.51
N LEU A 14 -6.56 0.74 2.41
CA LEU A 14 -6.06 1.43 3.60
C LEU A 14 -7.19 1.76 4.57
N ALA A 15 -8.31 2.33 4.08
CA ALA A 15 -9.47 2.64 4.90
C ALA A 15 -10.04 1.40 5.59
N ARG A 16 -10.07 0.24 4.91
CA ARG A 16 -10.48 -1.05 5.52
C ARG A 16 -9.52 -1.51 6.61
N ILE A 17 -8.21 -1.41 6.37
CA ILE A 17 -7.18 -1.77 7.36
C ILE A 17 -7.33 -0.91 8.61
N ILE A 18 -7.37 0.41 8.45
CA ILE A 18 -7.53 1.36 9.55
C ILE A 18 -8.84 1.12 10.29
N TYR A 19 -9.94 0.93 9.56
CA TYR A 19 -11.23 0.62 10.16
C TYR A 19 -11.17 -0.63 11.04
N VAL A 20 -10.57 -1.72 10.54
CA VAL A 20 -10.47 -2.97 11.30
C VAL A 20 -9.62 -2.80 12.56
N VAL A 21 -8.47 -2.12 12.47
CA VAL A 21 -7.64 -1.78 13.65
C VAL A 21 -8.39 -0.90 14.64
N ALA A 22 -9.14 0.09 14.16
CA ALA A 22 -9.95 0.95 15.02
C ALA A 22 -11.03 0.16 15.76
N THR A 23 -11.70 -0.79 15.10
CA THR A 23 -12.74 -1.61 15.74
C THR A 23 -12.20 -2.46 16.90
N THR A 24 -10.95 -2.91 16.85
CA THR A 24 -10.36 -3.69 17.96
C THR A 24 -9.97 -2.83 19.17
N ARG A 25 -9.94 -1.50 19.02
CA ARG A 25 -9.72 -0.57 20.14
C ARG A 25 -10.97 -0.34 20.99
N VAL A 26 -12.15 -0.59 20.43
CA VAL A 26 -13.46 -0.31 21.05
C VAL A 26 -14.29 -1.57 21.30
N SER A 27 -13.78 -2.73 20.89
CA SER A 27 -14.45 -4.01 21.07
C SER A 27 -13.46 -5.02 21.64
N ASN A 28 -13.97 -6.02 22.35
CA ASN A 28 -13.16 -7.14 22.88
C ASN A 28 -12.72 -8.13 21.81
N ARG A 29 -12.53 -7.66 20.57
CA ARG A 29 -12.10 -8.49 19.44
C ARG A 29 -10.60 -8.72 19.48
N PRO A 30 -10.13 -9.89 19.03
CA PRO A 30 -8.71 -10.14 18.90
C PRO A 30 -8.08 -9.17 17.90
N LYS A 31 -6.82 -8.80 18.14
CA LYS A 31 -6.00 -7.98 17.26
C LYS A 31 -6.05 -8.53 15.82
N PRO A 32 -6.26 -7.69 14.79
CA PRO A 32 -6.38 -8.17 13.43
C PRO A 32 -5.02 -8.66 12.90
N LEU A 33 -5.06 -9.66 12.02
CA LEU A 33 -3.85 -10.28 11.46
C LEU A 33 -2.92 -9.29 10.76
N VAL A 34 -3.47 -8.24 10.14
CA VAL A 34 -2.67 -7.19 9.50
C VAL A 34 -1.84 -6.40 10.51
N GLU A 35 -2.39 -6.13 11.70
CA GLU A 35 -1.67 -5.43 12.77
C GLU A 35 -0.61 -6.36 13.39
N ILE A 36 -0.92 -7.64 13.59
CA ILE A 36 0.08 -8.63 14.01
C ILE A 36 1.22 -8.73 12.99
N ALA A 37 0.91 -8.70 11.69
CA ALA A 37 1.93 -8.71 10.65
C ALA A 37 2.78 -7.44 10.66
N MET A 38 2.19 -6.27 10.96
CA MET A 38 2.91 -5.00 11.12
C MET A 38 3.92 -5.06 12.27
N GLU A 39 3.54 -5.63 13.40
CA GLU A 39 4.44 -5.89 14.54
C GLU A 39 5.59 -6.84 14.18
N GLN A 40 5.39 -7.70 13.19
CA GLN A 40 6.38 -8.64 12.66
C GLN A 40 7.21 -8.09 11.49
N GLY A 41 7.07 -6.80 11.16
CA GLY A 41 7.88 -6.12 10.14
C GLY A 41 7.18 -5.90 8.79
N LEU A 42 5.85 -6.03 8.72
CA LEU A 42 5.06 -5.53 7.60
C LEU A 42 5.02 -3.99 7.63
N VAL A 43 5.27 -3.37 6.47
CA VAL A 43 5.19 -1.93 6.26
C VAL A 43 4.31 -1.67 5.03
N ILE A 44 3.34 -0.78 5.19
CA ILE A 44 2.46 -0.32 4.11
C ILE A 44 2.92 1.07 3.67
N TYR A 45 3.14 1.21 2.38
CA TYR A 45 3.43 2.49 1.74
C TYR A 45 2.17 3.03 1.08
N ILE A 46 2.00 4.34 1.19
CA ILE A 46 0.91 5.10 0.59
C ILE A 46 1.49 6.37 -0.01
N ASP A 47 0.74 6.99 -0.91
CA ASP A 47 1.08 8.32 -1.41
C ASP A 47 0.27 9.42 -0.71
N LYS A 48 0.56 10.67 -1.05
CA LYS A 48 -0.15 11.85 -0.51
C LYS A 48 -1.60 11.95 -0.96
N ALA A 49 -1.97 11.41 -2.13
CA ALA A 49 -3.35 11.42 -2.57
C ALA A 49 -4.19 10.48 -1.69
N VAL A 50 -3.68 9.27 -1.43
CA VAL A 50 -4.25 8.29 -0.52
C VAL A 50 -4.40 8.86 0.89
N ASP A 51 -3.37 9.53 1.43
CA ASP A 51 -3.43 10.20 2.74
C ASP A 51 -4.55 11.24 2.80
N ARG A 52 -4.66 12.08 1.77
CA ARG A 52 -5.67 13.14 1.67
C ARG A 52 -7.10 12.59 1.53
N GLU A 53 -7.27 11.48 0.82
CA GLU A 53 -8.59 10.87 0.56
C GLU A 53 -9.08 9.97 1.70
N LEU A 54 -8.16 9.44 2.51
CA LEU A 54 -8.43 8.48 3.58
C LEU A 54 -9.57 8.93 4.54
N PRO A 55 -9.62 10.19 5.02
CA PRO A 55 -10.73 10.67 5.85
C PRO A 55 -12.11 10.47 5.20
N GLY A 56 -12.24 10.77 3.90
CA GLY A 56 -13.48 10.58 3.16
C GLY A 56 -13.85 9.09 3.02
N ALA A 57 -12.87 8.26 2.67
CA ALA A 57 -13.07 6.82 2.53
C ALA A 57 -13.45 6.15 3.86
N LEU A 58 -12.82 6.54 4.98
CA LEU A 58 -13.16 6.08 6.33
C LEU A 58 -14.60 6.43 6.69
N MET A 59 -15.00 7.68 6.47
CA MET A 59 -16.36 8.14 6.75
C MET A 59 -17.40 7.32 5.97
N ASN A 60 -17.11 6.98 4.71
CA ASN A 60 -17.99 6.15 3.89
C ASN A 60 -18.13 4.73 4.46
N ILE A 61 -17.04 4.09 4.89
CA ILE A 61 -17.10 2.78 5.55
C ILE A 61 -17.95 2.87 6.81
N LEU A 62 -17.67 3.82 7.70
CA LEU A 62 -18.36 3.95 8.99
C LEU A 62 -19.87 4.19 8.87
N ARG A 63 -20.31 4.91 7.82
CA ARG A 63 -21.73 5.13 7.54
C ARG A 63 -22.44 3.91 6.97
N SER A 64 -21.70 2.99 6.34
CA SER A 64 -22.27 1.86 5.59
C SER A 64 -22.37 0.55 6.39
N VAL A 65 -21.62 0.41 7.48
CA VAL A 65 -21.51 -0.85 8.24
C VAL A 65 -22.57 -0.98 9.33
N ASP A 66 -22.95 -2.22 9.63
CA ASP A 66 -23.78 -2.54 10.78
C ASP A 66 -22.96 -2.45 12.07
N ARG A 67 -23.22 -1.40 12.87
CA ARG A 67 -22.47 -1.08 14.09
C ARG A 67 -22.59 -2.18 15.15
N ALA A 68 -23.75 -2.82 15.26
CA ALA A 68 -23.98 -3.90 16.22
C ALA A 68 -23.13 -5.12 15.85
N ARG A 69 -23.14 -5.50 14.57
CA ARG A 69 -22.29 -6.58 14.05
C ARG A 69 -20.80 -6.31 14.20
N HIS A 70 -20.39 -5.05 14.25
CA HIS A 70 -18.98 -4.66 14.37
C HIS A 70 -18.56 -4.30 15.80
N GLY A 71 -19.48 -4.38 16.78
CA GLY A 71 -19.15 -4.30 18.21
C GLY A 71 -19.02 -2.87 18.77
N TRP A 72 -19.55 -1.87 18.07
CA TRP A 72 -19.47 -0.46 18.49
C TRP A 72 -20.82 0.27 18.41
N LEU A 73 -21.93 -0.45 18.61
CA LEU A 73 -23.29 0.13 18.62
C LEU A 73 -23.45 1.31 19.60
N HIS A 74 -22.65 1.32 20.67
CA HIS A 74 -22.67 2.35 21.71
C HIS A 74 -21.97 3.66 21.30
N LEU A 75 -21.34 3.72 20.13
CA LEU A 75 -20.66 4.91 19.61
C LEU A 75 -21.44 5.49 18.42
N ASP A 76 -21.41 6.82 18.31
CA ASP A 76 -21.79 7.50 17.08
C ASP A 76 -20.68 7.42 16.01
N VAL A 77 -21.00 7.81 14.78
CA VAL A 77 -20.08 7.74 13.64
C VAL A 77 -18.89 8.65 13.83
N GLU A 78 -19.08 9.83 14.43
CA GLU A 78 -18.03 10.83 14.60
C GLU A 78 -16.99 10.39 15.64
N SER A 79 -17.45 9.82 16.76
CA SER A 79 -16.61 9.21 17.78
C SER A 79 -15.78 8.06 17.19
N MET A 80 -16.42 7.18 16.43
CA MET A 80 -15.72 6.07 15.77
C MET A 80 -14.74 6.56 14.70
N PHE A 81 -15.08 7.66 14.01
CA PHE A 81 -14.20 8.30 13.03
C PHE A 81 -12.93 8.88 13.68
N ASN A 82 -13.07 9.56 14.80
CA ASN A 82 -11.92 10.07 15.57
C ASN A 82 -11.01 8.93 16.04
N ILE A 83 -11.59 7.82 16.53
CA ILE A 83 -10.84 6.62 16.92
C ILE A 83 -10.08 6.02 15.73
N ALA A 84 -10.69 6.02 14.54
CA ALA A 84 -10.05 5.56 13.31
C ALA A 84 -8.90 6.48 12.88
N LEU A 85 -9.05 7.80 12.99
CA LEU A 85 -7.96 8.74 12.71
C LEU A 85 -6.81 8.62 13.72
N THR A 86 -7.11 8.38 14.99
CA THR A 86 -6.07 8.07 15.99
C THR A 86 -5.36 6.76 15.63
N ALA A 87 -6.10 5.73 15.20
CA ALA A 87 -5.49 4.47 14.76
C ALA A 87 -4.56 4.65 13.56
N TYR A 88 -4.97 5.44 12.58
CA TYR A 88 -4.11 5.81 11.47
C TYR A 88 -2.85 6.56 11.93
N SER A 89 -3.03 7.57 12.78
CA SER A 89 -1.93 8.38 13.31
C SER A 89 -0.90 7.53 14.07
N ASP A 90 -1.35 6.60 14.90
CA ASP A 90 -0.45 5.71 15.66
C ASP A 90 0.35 4.81 14.72
N LEU A 91 -0.31 4.21 13.71
CA LEU A 91 0.36 3.35 12.74
C LEU A 91 1.37 4.12 11.89
N ALA A 92 1.10 5.38 11.56
CA ALA A 92 2.02 6.27 10.87
C ALA A 92 3.22 6.65 11.77
N GLN A 93 2.97 7.03 13.02
CA GLN A 93 4.02 7.37 14.00
C GLN A 93 4.94 6.17 14.29
N SER A 94 4.39 4.97 14.40
CA SER A 94 5.16 3.73 14.54
C SER A 94 5.81 3.24 13.23
N ARG A 95 5.66 3.98 12.13
CA ARG A 95 6.21 3.67 10.79
C ARG A 95 5.73 2.35 10.17
N HIS A 96 4.58 1.84 10.63
CA HIS A 96 3.88 0.73 9.97
C HIS A 96 3.16 1.18 8.71
N ILE A 97 2.73 2.44 8.67
CA ILE A 97 2.30 3.14 7.46
C ILE A 97 3.29 4.27 7.16
N ARG A 98 3.72 4.40 5.91
CA ARG A 98 4.67 5.42 5.46
C ARG A 98 4.17 6.12 4.20
N ILE A 99 4.12 7.44 4.25
CA ILE A 99 3.87 8.28 3.08
C ILE A 99 5.18 8.39 2.31
N VAL A 100 5.17 7.96 1.06
CA VAL A 100 6.41 7.84 0.26
C VAL A 100 7.08 9.19 0.04
N GLU A 101 6.30 10.23 -0.25
CA GLU A 101 6.77 11.59 -0.50
C GLU A 101 7.38 12.27 0.73
N ASP A 102 6.97 11.89 1.94
CA ASP A 102 7.49 12.45 3.19
C ASP A 102 8.68 11.64 3.73
N ASP A 103 9.02 10.54 3.08
CA ASP A 103 10.06 9.65 3.55
C ASP A 103 11.46 10.13 3.13
N GLY A 104 12.17 10.80 4.04
CA GLY A 104 13.50 11.33 3.77
C GLY A 104 14.54 10.27 3.34
N ALA A 105 14.38 9.01 3.71
CA ALA A 105 15.28 7.94 3.24
C ALA A 105 14.99 7.58 1.78
N LEU A 106 13.71 7.46 1.42
CA LEU A 106 13.30 7.26 0.03
C LEU A 106 13.66 8.48 -0.83
N ALA A 107 13.43 9.71 -0.36
CA ALA A 107 13.79 10.92 -1.08
C ALA A 107 15.30 11.04 -1.40
N ARG A 108 16.17 10.52 -0.52
CA ARG A 108 17.62 10.42 -0.80
C ARG A 108 17.92 9.36 -1.86
N GLN A 109 17.25 8.22 -1.78
CA GLN A 109 17.41 7.14 -2.74
C GLN A 109 16.94 7.56 -4.14
N ARG A 110 15.81 8.28 -4.24
CA ARG A 110 15.32 8.92 -5.48
C ARG A 110 16.43 9.72 -6.17
N ARG A 111 17.01 10.69 -5.45
CA ARG A 111 18.06 11.56 -5.97
C ARG A 111 19.29 10.76 -6.44
N ALA A 112 19.61 9.67 -5.75
CA ALA A 112 20.68 8.78 -6.17
C ALA A 112 20.34 7.98 -7.44
N LEU A 113 19.06 7.73 -7.73
CA LEU A 113 18.59 7.04 -8.95
C LEU A 113 18.47 7.98 -10.14
N GLU A 114 18.13 9.26 -9.92
CA GLU A 114 18.12 10.30 -10.95
C GLU A 114 19.48 10.44 -11.65
N SER A 115 20.58 10.13 -10.95
CA SER A 115 21.95 10.11 -11.52
C SER A 115 22.41 8.74 -12.03
N ARG A 116 21.57 7.71 -11.97
CA ARG A 116 21.92 6.30 -12.26
C ARG A 116 20.81 5.60 -13.04
N GLU A 117 20.57 6.07 -14.26
CA GLU A 117 19.48 5.62 -15.14
C GLU A 117 19.39 4.10 -15.32
N THR A 118 20.53 3.40 -15.37
CA THR A 118 20.60 1.93 -15.53
C THR A 118 20.12 1.14 -14.31
N ARG A 119 19.87 1.80 -13.18
CA ARG A 119 19.36 1.17 -11.93
C ARG A 119 17.90 1.48 -11.65
N ARG A 120 17.26 2.29 -12.49
CA ARG A 120 15.84 2.61 -12.37
C ARG A 120 15.01 1.44 -12.86
N VAL A 121 13.80 1.31 -12.31
CA VAL A 121 12.81 0.43 -12.92
C VAL A 121 12.50 1.00 -14.31
N CYS A 122 12.47 0.13 -15.32
CA CYS A 122 12.24 0.55 -16.71
C CYS A 122 10.76 0.91 -16.89
N TRP A 123 10.36 2.08 -16.38
CA TRP A 123 9.15 2.74 -16.80
C TRP A 123 9.50 3.41 -18.11
N SER A 124 9.16 2.75 -19.21
CA SER A 124 9.48 3.32 -20.51
C SER A 124 8.87 4.73 -20.57
N GLU A 125 9.63 5.71 -21.06
CA GLU A 125 9.08 6.99 -21.50
C GLU A 125 7.83 6.76 -22.38
N LYS A 126 7.76 5.63 -23.07
CA LYS A 126 6.61 5.14 -23.82
C LYS A 126 5.33 4.99 -22.98
N VAL A 127 5.35 4.51 -21.73
CA VAL A 127 4.12 4.39 -20.90
C VAL A 127 3.61 5.77 -20.52
N MET A 128 4.47 6.65 -20.00
CA MET A 128 4.09 8.03 -19.69
C MET A 128 3.69 8.81 -20.95
N ASN A 129 4.43 8.68 -22.05
CA ASN A 129 4.11 9.32 -23.32
C ASN A 129 2.81 8.76 -23.91
N THR A 130 2.55 7.45 -23.80
CA THR A 130 1.29 6.84 -24.25
C THR A 130 0.13 7.40 -23.42
N LEU A 131 0.24 7.43 -22.10
CA LEU A 131 -0.82 7.92 -21.21
C LEU A 131 -1.08 9.42 -21.37
N LEU A 132 -0.02 10.22 -21.53
CA LEU A 132 -0.13 11.64 -21.87
C LEU A 132 -0.71 11.86 -23.28
N SER A 133 -0.38 10.99 -24.25
CA SER A 133 -0.88 11.09 -25.63
C SER A 133 -2.32 10.61 -25.81
N LEU A 134 -2.82 9.74 -24.93
CA LEU A 134 -4.18 9.22 -24.98
C LEU A 134 -5.24 10.26 -24.57
N GLY A 135 -4.84 11.39 -23.97
CA GLY A 135 -5.69 12.58 -23.77
C GLY A 135 -6.98 12.36 -22.95
N GLY A 136 -7.13 11.20 -22.30
CA GLY A 136 -8.39 10.74 -21.72
C GLY A 136 -8.35 10.44 -20.22
N TYR A 137 -7.20 10.62 -19.57
CA TYR A 137 -7.07 10.38 -18.13
C TYR A 137 -7.28 11.69 -17.35
N PRO A 138 -8.21 11.72 -16.37
CA PRO A 138 -8.30 12.78 -15.38
C PRO A 138 -6.93 13.09 -14.78
N ARG A 139 -6.69 14.37 -14.48
CA ARG A 139 -5.43 14.80 -13.83
C ARG A 139 -5.16 14.05 -12.53
N ASP A 140 -6.21 13.78 -11.76
CA ASP A 140 -6.11 13.05 -10.50
C ASP A 140 -5.62 11.61 -10.72
N ASP A 141 -6.05 10.95 -11.80
CA ASP A 141 -5.59 9.60 -12.18
C ASP A 141 -4.11 9.62 -12.62
N LEU A 142 -3.66 10.70 -13.27
CA LEU A 142 -2.24 10.90 -13.63
C LEU A 142 -1.37 11.20 -12.40
N GLU A 143 -1.90 11.89 -11.39
CA GLU A 143 -1.21 12.13 -10.12
C GLU A 143 -1.06 10.83 -9.31
N VAL A 144 -2.13 10.02 -9.22
CA VAL A 144 -2.08 8.67 -8.62
C VAL A 144 -1.08 7.79 -9.36
N LEU A 145 -1.10 7.80 -10.69
CA LEU A 145 -0.13 7.08 -11.50
C LEU A 145 1.31 7.52 -11.22
N ALA A 146 1.58 8.83 -11.19
CA ALA A 146 2.90 9.36 -10.93
C ALA A 146 3.38 8.98 -9.52
N SER A 147 2.49 9.03 -8.52
CA SER A 147 2.78 8.61 -7.14
C SER A 147 2.99 7.10 -7.01
N LEU A 148 2.23 6.29 -7.75
CA LEU A 148 2.47 4.85 -7.87
C LEU A 148 3.84 4.58 -8.47
N LEU A 149 4.11 5.09 -9.67
CA LEU A 149 5.39 4.93 -10.37
C LEU A 149 6.56 5.42 -9.50
N TYR A 150 6.37 6.51 -8.77
CA TYR A 150 7.33 7.06 -7.82
C TYR A 150 7.63 6.11 -6.66
N SER A 151 6.58 5.59 -6.03
CA SER A 151 6.66 4.63 -4.94
C SER A 151 7.28 3.31 -5.38
N TYR A 152 7.00 2.88 -6.61
CA TYR A 152 7.58 1.68 -7.20
C TYR A 152 9.05 1.84 -7.55
N ASP A 153 9.47 2.93 -8.22
CA ASP A 153 10.89 3.18 -8.54
C ASP A 153 11.73 3.23 -7.25
N LEU A 154 11.14 3.72 -6.15
CA LEU A 154 11.77 3.76 -4.84
C LEU A 154 11.88 2.40 -4.15
N LEU A 155 10.81 1.62 -4.11
CA LEU A 155 10.78 0.33 -3.40
C LEU A 155 11.47 -0.80 -4.17
N ALA A 156 11.38 -0.78 -5.50
CA ALA A 156 12.05 -1.76 -6.36
C ALA A 156 13.57 -1.64 -6.32
N THR A 157 14.10 -0.46 -6.01
CA THR A 157 15.55 -0.16 -6.06
C THR A 157 16.23 -0.15 -4.69
N VAL A 158 15.49 -0.39 -3.60
CA VAL A 158 16.06 -0.40 -2.24
C VAL A 158 17.15 -1.47 -2.16
N PRO A 159 18.43 -1.10 -1.91
CA PRO A 159 19.50 -2.07 -1.76
C PRO A 159 19.25 -2.87 -0.48
N ARG A 160 18.90 -4.15 -0.58
CA ARG A 160 19.19 -5.08 0.52
C ARG A 160 20.70 -5.27 0.52
N ARG A 161 21.33 -5.18 1.69
CA ARG A 161 22.79 -5.12 1.98
C ARG A 161 23.75 -6.02 1.16
N THR A 162 23.26 -6.94 0.34
CA THR A 162 24.03 -7.95 -0.39
C THR A 162 23.89 -7.92 -1.93
N ALA A 163 23.09 -7.02 -2.54
CA ALA A 163 23.07 -6.88 -4.00
C ALA A 163 22.53 -5.54 -4.51
N THR A 164 23.09 -5.05 -5.62
CA THR A 164 22.57 -3.91 -6.40
C THR A 164 21.46 -4.35 -7.34
N GLY A 165 20.34 -3.60 -7.33
CA GLY A 165 19.28 -3.64 -8.35
C GLY A 165 18.20 -4.68 -8.08
N ILE A 166 16.95 -4.22 -8.17
CA ILE A 166 15.67 -4.95 -8.17
C ILE A 166 15.50 -5.88 -6.97
N THR A 167 14.48 -5.62 -6.16
CA THR A 167 13.98 -6.58 -5.17
C THR A 167 13.98 -7.97 -5.81
N LYS A 168 14.77 -8.92 -5.28
CA LYS A 168 14.69 -10.34 -5.66
C LYS A 168 13.33 -10.92 -5.18
N GLY A 169 12.21 -10.38 -5.63
CA GLY A 169 10.87 -10.71 -5.14
C GLY A 169 9.76 -9.87 -5.78
N VAL A 170 8.53 -10.29 -5.48
CA VAL A 170 7.29 -9.69 -5.96
C VAL A 170 6.98 -8.42 -5.16
N LEU A 171 6.59 -7.35 -5.86
CA LEU A 171 5.99 -6.15 -5.28
C LEU A 171 4.47 -6.30 -5.28
N LEU A 172 3.86 -6.11 -4.11
CA LEU A 172 2.43 -6.29 -3.92
C LEU A 172 1.73 -4.93 -3.83
N PHE A 173 0.75 -4.74 -4.72
CA PHE A 173 -0.14 -3.60 -4.74
C PHE A 173 -1.52 -3.99 -4.25
N LEU A 174 -1.98 -3.35 -3.18
CA LEU A 174 -3.27 -3.63 -2.60
C LEU A 174 -4.34 -2.72 -3.17
N THR A 175 -5.30 -3.30 -3.88
CA THR A 175 -6.45 -2.57 -4.42
C THR A 175 -7.70 -3.44 -4.50
N GLU A 176 -8.86 -2.83 -4.32
CA GLU A 176 -10.16 -3.45 -4.63
C GLU A 176 -10.66 -3.06 -6.03
N ASP A 177 -10.02 -2.08 -6.69
CA ASP A 177 -10.39 -1.61 -8.03
C ASP A 177 -9.84 -2.56 -9.11
N LYS A 178 -10.74 -3.21 -9.83
CA LYS A 178 -10.39 -4.16 -10.90
C LYS A 178 -9.71 -3.48 -12.10
N LYS A 179 -10.09 -2.25 -12.43
CA LYS A 179 -9.50 -1.50 -13.54
C LYS A 179 -8.10 -1.06 -13.17
N LEU A 180 -7.92 -0.54 -11.97
CA LEU A 180 -6.59 -0.18 -11.46
C LEU A 180 -5.70 -1.41 -11.34
N ALA A 181 -6.25 -2.54 -10.87
CA ALA A 181 -5.50 -3.79 -10.79
C ALA A 181 -5.01 -4.27 -12.17
N ALA A 182 -5.90 -4.34 -13.16
CA ALA A 182 -5.53 -4.72 -14.53
C ALA A 182 -4.48 -3.77 -15.11
N PHE A 183 -4.69 -2.47 -14.96
CA PHE A 183 -3.72 -1.46 -15.38
C PHE A 183 -2.34 -1.64 -14.71
N VAL A 184 -2.30 -1.91 -13.41
CA VAL A 184 -1.05 -2.12 -12.67
C VAL A 184 -0.30 -3.38 -13.13
N GLU A 185 -1.00 -4.48 -13.43
CA GLU A 185 -0.35 -5.72 -13.86
C GLU A 185 0.00 -5.75 -15.35
N GLU A 186 -0.84 -5.16 -16.21
CA GLU A 186 -0.75 -5.30 -17.67
C GLU A 186 -0.04 -4.12 -18.32
N GLU A 187 -0.22 -2.90 -17.80
CA GLU A 187 0.19 -1.66 -18.47
C GLU A 187 1.35 -0.95 -17.76
N LEU A 188 1.50 -1.18 -16.45
CA LEU A 188 2.51 -0.47 -15.66
C LEU A 188 3.92 -0.97 -16.02
N SER A 189 4.17 -2.27 -16.07
CA SER A 189 5.50 -2.83 -16.35
C SER A 189 5.65 -3.28 -17.80
N CYS A 190 6.75 -2.90 -18.45
CA CYS A 190 7.10 -3.46 -19.76
C CYS A 190 7.39 -4.97 -19.64
N ASN A 191 6.74 -5.81 -20.45
CA ASN A 191 7.00 -7.25 -20.45
C ASN A 191 8.45 -7.62 -20.78
N ASP A 192 9.16 -6.74 -21.50
CA ASP A 192 10.56 -6.93 -21.88
C ASP A 192 11.55 -6.37 -20.85
N CYS A 193 11.09 -5.73 -19.77
CA CYS A 193 11.97 -5.23 -18.72
C CYS A 193 12.26 -6.28 -17.65
N VAL A 194 13.37 -6.11 -16.94
CA VAL A 194 13.72 -6.91 -15.75
C VAL A 194 12.67 -6.76 -14.63
N CYS A 195 11.82 -5.74 -14.71
CA CYS A 195 10.67 -5.50 -13.86
C CYS A 195 9.37 -6.22 -14.27
N GLY A 196 9.32 -6.79 -15.49
CA GLY A 196 8.13 -7.42 -16.05
C GLY A 196 7.67 -8.60 -15.20
N GLY A 197 6.37 -8.63 -14.86
CA GLY A 197 5.76 -9.70 -14.07
C GLY A 197 6.15 -9.72 -12.58
N LEU A 198 6.93 -8.74 -12.09
CA LEU A 198 7.29 -8.60 -10.68
C LEU A 198 6.27 -7.81 -9.86
N ILE A 199 5.31 -7.16 -10.53
CA ILE A 199 4.21 -6.44 -9.89
C ILE A 199 3.01 -7.36 -9.85
N LYS A 200 2.46 -7.56 -8.66
CA LYS A 200 1.24 -8.33 -8.46
C LYS A 200 0.27 -7.51 -7.64
N THR A 201 -0.98 -7.60 -8.01
CA THR A 201 -2.09 -6.97 -7.31
C THR A 201 -2.72 -7.99 -6.39
N MET A 202 -3.26 -7.50 -5.28
CA MET A 202 -3.84 -8.33 -4.25
C MET A 202 -4.97 -7.56 -3.56
N ARG A 203 -6.11 -8.20 -3.38
CA ARG A 203 -7.24 -7.62 -2.63
C ARG A 203 -7.02 -7.79 -1.13
N TYR A 204 -7.77 -7.04 -0.32
CA TYR A 204 -7.66 -7.13 1.14
C TYR A 204 -7.89 -8.57 1.65
N ARG A 205 -8.86 -9.29 1.08
CA ARG A 205 -9.13 -10.68 1.47
C ARG A 205 -7.96 -11.63 1.18
N GLU A 206 -7.30 -11.42 0.04
CA GLU A 206 -6.15 -12.21 -0.39
C GLU A 206 -4.93 -11.91 0.48
N LEU A 207 -4.74 -10.65 0.88
CA LEU A 207 -3.74 -10.24 1.86
C LEU A 207 -3.90 -11.00 3.18
N ILE A 208 -5.11 -11.07 3.71
CA ILE A 208 -5.37 -11.79 4.96
C ILE A 208 -5.06 -13.29 4.81
N GLN A 209 -5.39 -13.91 3.67
CA GLN A 209 -5.04 -15.31 3.41
C GLN A 209 -3.53 -15.50 3.30
N TRP A 210 -2.84 -14.58 2.63
CA TRP A 210 -1.39 -14.59 2.50
C TRP A 210 -0.69 -14.46 3.86
N ILE A 211 -1.11 -13.52 4.71
CA ILE A 211 -0.60 -13.37 6.08
C ILE A 211 -0.77 -14.67 6.88
N LYS A 212 -1.95 -15.31 6.79
CA LYS A 212 -2.19 -16.61 7.45
C LYS A 212 -1.21 -17.67 6.97
N SER A 213 -0.98 -17.75 5.66
CA SER A 213 -0.08 -18.74 5.07
C SER A 213 1.36 -18.59 5.59
N LEU A 214 1.83 -17.35 5.78
CA LEU A 214 3.15 -17.06 6.33
C LEU A 214 3.30 -17.51 7.79
N ALA A 215 2.25 -17.33 8.59
CA ALA A 215 2.24 -17.77 9.99
C ALA A 215 2.35 -19.30 10.11
N THR A 216 1.68 -20.05 9.23
CA THR A 216 1.76 -21.53 9.18
C THR A 216 3.08 -22.09 8.63
N GLN A 217 3.80 -21.35 7.78
CA GLN A 217 5.11 -21.78 7.29
C GLN A 217 6.21 -21.60 8.33
N SER A 218 6.04 -20.68 9.28
CA SER A 218 6.99 -20.43 10.37
C SER A 218 6.97 -21.49 11.48
N THR A 219 5.95 -22.35 11.54
CA THR A 219 5.81 -23.39 12.59
C THR A 219 6.36 -24.75 12.17
N ASN A 220 6.69 -24.93 10.89
CA ASN A 220 7.15 -26.20 10.32
C ASN A 220 8.63 -26.17 9.89
N GLY A 221 9.39 -25.17 10.32
CA GLY A 221 10.81 -24.96 9.98
C GLY A 221 11.68 -24.81 11.21
#